data_AF-A0A1C7NN78-F1
#
_entry.id   AF-A0A1C7NN78-F1
#
_cell.length_a   1.000
_cell.length_b   1.000
_cell.length_c   1.000
_cell.angle_alpha   90.00
_cell.angle_beta   90.00
_cell.angle_gamma   90.00
#
_symmetry.space_group_name_H-M   'P 1'
#
loop_
_entity.id
_entity.type
_entity.pdbx_description
1 polymer ?
#
loop_
_entity_poly.entity_id
_entity_poly.type
_entity_poly.pdbx_seq_one_letter_code
_entity_poly.pdbx_strand_id
1 'polypeptide(L)' 'MHSSFSVGAWCQHSDALSADEQTPRKRTFRKFTYRGIDLEQLLDLSSEQFMDLVHCRARRRFQRGLK' A
#
# COMPACT_ATOMS: atom_id res chain seq x y z
N MET A 1 32.70 4.28 49.98
CA MET A 1 32.77 4.90 48.64
C MET A 1 33.06 3.77 47.66
N HIS A 2 32.01 3.18 47.13
CA HIS A 2 32.09 1.98 46.30
C HIS A 2 32.54 2.40 44.91
N SER A 3 33.83 2.17 44.64
CA SER A 3 34.40 1.69 43.39
C SER A 3 33.44 1.72 42.20
N SER A 4 33.62 2.71 41.33
CA SER A 4 33.03 2.81 40.00
C SER A 4 33.12 1.48 39.25
N PHE A 5 31.97 0.85 39.01
CA PHE A 5 31.84 -0.30 38.13
C PHE A 5 32.08 0.18 36.69
N SER A 6 33.24 -0.17 36.14
CA SER A 6 33.55 -0.05 34.72
C SER A 6 32.63 -1.00 33.96
N VAL A 7 31.56 -0.48 33.37
CA VAL A 7 30.70 -1.23 32.45
C VAL A 7 31.50 -1.41 31.16
N GLY A 8 31.74 -2.67 30.85
CA GLY A 8 32.70 -3.12 29.87
C GLY A 8 32.52 -2.52 28.49
N ALA A 9 33.67 -2.46 27.82
CA ALA A 9 33.89 -2.39 26.39
C ALA A 9 32.69 -2.91 25.59
N TRP A 10 31.90 -1.99 25.06
CA TRP A 10 30.98 -2.28 23.98
C TRP A 10 31.82 -2.54 22.73
N CYS A 11 31.98 -3.84 22.49
CA CYS A 11 32.44 -4.47 21.27
C CYS A 11 32.17 -3.59 20.04
N GLN A 12 33.24 -3.19 19.36
CA GLN A 12 33.17 -2.77 17.95
C GLN A 12 32.55 -3.92 17.15
N HIS A 13 31.26 -3.80 16.83
CA HIS A 13 30.68 -4.47 15.68
C HIS A 13 30.52 -3.41 14.59
N SER A 14 31.52 -3.38 13.70
CA SER A 14 31.40 -2.79 12.39
C SER A 14 30.51 -3.69 11.54
N ASP A 15 29.20 -3.51 11.63
CA ASP A 15 28.28 -4.09 10.64
C ASP A 15 28.21 -3.14 9.44
N ALA A 16 29.07 -3.43 8.48
CA ALA A 16 28.91 -2.99 7.11
C ALA A 16 27.63 -3.60 6.53
N LEU A 17 26.49 -2.93 6.74
CA LEU A 17 25.26 -3.19 6.00
C LEU A 17 25.32 -2.41 4.69
N SER A 18 25.68 -3.15 3.64
CA SER A 18 25.70 -2.76 2.25
C SER A 18 24.52 -1.85 1.89
N ALA A 19 24.85 -0.67 1.35
CA ALA A 19 23.92 0.36 0.94
C ALA A 19 23.18 0.02 -0.38
N ASP A 20 22.59 -1.17 -0.47
CA ASP A 20 21.82 -1.64 -1.63
C ASP A 20 20.29 -1.63 -1.41
N GLU A 21 19.81 -0.95 -0.36
CA GLU A 21 18.37 -0.87 -0.05
C GLU A 21 17.80 0.56 -0.08
N GLN A 22 18.51 1.48 -0.76
CA GLN A 22 18.10 2.89 -0.93
C GLN A 22 17.92 3.31 -2.39
N THR A 23 17.82 2.38 -3.34
CA THR A 23 17.32 2.75 -4.67
C THR A 23 15.78 2.74 -4.64
N PRO A 24 15.10 3.88 -4.85
CA PRO A 24 13.65 3.88 -4.96
C PRO A 24 13.30 2.96 -6.12
N ARG A 25 12.61 1.86 -5.80
CA ARG A 25 12.20 0.86 -6.80
C ARG A 25 11.55 1.62 -7.96
N LYS A 26 12.13 1.50 -9.16
CA LYS A 26 11.60 2.11 -10.38
C LYS A 26 10.12 1.74 -10.45
N ARG A 27 9.23 2.71 -10.22
CA ARG A 27 7.78 2.47 -10.21
C ARG A 27 7.35 2.19 -11.64
N THR A 28 7.21 0.91 -11.98
CA THR A 28 6.60 0.50 -13.25
C THR A 28 5.13 0.90 -13.23
N PHE A 29 4.61 1.37 -14.37
CA PHE A 29 3.19 1.66 -14.51
C PHE A 29 2.37 0.39 -14.23
N ARG A 30 1.48 0.46 -13.24
CA ARG A 30 0.56 -0.63 -12.91
C ARG A 30 -0.77 -0.33 -13.60
N LYS A 31 -1.20 -1.24 -14.49
CA LYS A 31 -2.53 -1.19 -15.07
C LYS A 31 -3.57 -1.35 -13.95
N PHE A 32 -4.56 -0.48 -13.91
CA PHE A 32 -5.60 -0.55 -12.91
C PHE A 32 -6.65 -1.56 -13.36
N THR A 33 -6.81 -2.61 -12.56
CA THR A 33 -7.85 -3.62 -12.74
C THR A 33 -8.82 -3.54 -11.57
N TYR A 34 -10.10 -3.32 -11.84
CA TYR A 34 -11.15 -3.33 -10.83
C TYR A 34 -11.86 -4.67 -10.80
N ARG A 35 -11.71 -5.45 -9.73
CA ARG A 35 -12.39 -6.76 -9.56
C ARG A 35 -12.21 -7.74 -10.73
N GLY A 36 -11.13 -7.60 -11.52
CA GLY A 36 -10.88 -8.40 -12.72
C GLY A 36 -11.36 -7.77 -14.03
N ILE A 37 -11.84 -6.53 -14.00
CA ILE A 37 -12.28 -5.73 -15.15
C ILE A 37 -11.26 -4.62 -15.39
N ASP A 38 -10.83 -4.45 -16.64
CA ASP A 38 -9.92 -3.38 -17.05
C ASP A 38 -10.62 -2.01 -17.09
N LEU A 39 -9.84 -0.93 -17.02
CA LEU A 39 -10.39 0.42 -16.96
C LEU A 39 -11.29 0.80 -18.15
N GLU A 40 -10.87 0.49 -19.37
CA GLU A 40 -11.65 0.75 -20.59
C GLU A 40 -13.02 0.07 -20.51
N GLN A 41 -13.03 -1.23 -20.19
CA GLN A 41 -14.26 -2.00 -20.06
C GLN A 41 -15.14 -1.50 -18.90
N LEU A 42 -14.53 -1.03 -17.81
CA LEU A 42 -15.27 -0.52 -16.65
C LEU A 42 -16.06 0.76 -16.99
N LEU A 43 -15.57 1.57 -17.93
CA LEU A 43 -16.21 2.82 -18.35
C LEU A 43 -17.43 2.57 -19.27
N ASP A 44 -17.43 1.47 -20.02
CA ASP A 44 -18.52 1.08 -20.91
C ASP A 44 -19.70 0.43 -20.17
N LEU A 45 -19.53 0.04 -18.91
CA LEU A 45 -20.58 -0.61 -18.12
C LEU A 45 -21.72 0.36 -17.77
N SER A 46 -22.95 -0.14 -17.82
CA SER A 46 -24.11 0.60 -17.34
C SER A 46 -24.12 0.68 -15.80
N SER A 47 -24.77 1.71 -15.26
CA SER A 47 -24.86 1.93 -13.81
C SER A 47 -25.42 0.72 -13.03
N GLU A 48 -26.35 -0.02 -13.61
CA GLU A 48 -26.95 -1.21 -12.98
C GLU A 48 -25.93 -2.35 -12.84
N GLN A 49 -25.21 -2.64 -13.92
CA GLN A 49 -24.16 -3.67 -13.94
C GLN A 49 -22.98 -3.27 -13.04
N PHE A 50 -22.63 -1.99 -13.03
CA PHE A 50 -21.59 -1.46 -12.15
C PHE A 50 -22.00 -1.54 -10.67
N MET A 51 -23.28 -1.35 -10.34
CA MET A 51 -23.76 -1.43 -8.96
C MET A 51 -23.53 -2.80 -8.31
N ASP A 52 -23.60 -3.91 -9.05
CA ASP A 52 -23.38 -5.23 -8.45
C ASP A 52 -21.90 -5.57 -8.23
N LEU A 53 -21.00 -4.86 -8.90
CA LEU A 53 -19.54 -5.02 -8.75
C LEU A 53 -18.97 -4.21 -7.58
N VAL A 54 -19.63 -3.11 -7.20
CA VAL A 54 -19.13 -2.19 -6.16
C VAL A 54 -19.53 -2.57 -4.73
N HIS A 55 -18.82 -2.00 -3.76
CA HIS A 55 -19.06 -2.22 -2.34
C HIS A 55 -20.47 -1.79 -1.88
N CYS A 56 -20.94 -2.41 -0.80
CA CYS A 56 -22.23 -2.13 -0.17
C CYS A 56 -22.49 -0.65 0.13
N ARG A 57 -21.45 0.13 0.48
CA ARG A 57 -21.54 1.57 0.70
C ARG A 57 -21.86 2.34 -0.57
N ALA A 58 -21.15 2.05 -1.66
CA ALA A 58 -21.36 2.70 -2.96
C ALA A 58 -22.77 2.38 -3.49
N ARG A 59 -23.19 1.12 -3.44
CA ARG A 59 -24.55 0.68 -3.81
C ARG A 59 -25.64 1.47 -3.08
N ARG A 60 -25.54 1.58 -1.75
CA ARG A 60 -26.49 2.34 -0.94
C ARG A 60 -26.52 3.82 -1.29
N ARG A 61 -25.39 4.41 -1.68
CA ARG A 61 -25.33 5.81 -2.12
C ARG A 61 -26.03 6.00 -3.46
N PHE A 62 -25.79 5.13 -4.44
CA PHE A 62 -26.46 5.18 -5.74
C PHE A 62 -27.98 5.02 -5.61
N GLN A 63 -28.45 4.08 -4.77
CA GLN A 63 -29.88 3.84 -4.56
C GLN A 63 -30.62 4.98 -3.85
N ARG A 64 -29.96 5.68 -2.92
CA ARG A 64 -30.58 6.79 -2.17
C ARG A 64 -30.55 8.11 -2.94
N GLY A 65 -29.81 8.16 -4.05
CA GLY A 65 -29.52 9.37 -4.80
C GLY A 65 -28.16 9.98 -4.44
N LEU A 66 -27.44 10.44 -5.46
CA LEU A 66 -26.31 11.32 -5.28
C LEU A 66 -26.86 12.70 -4.95
N LYS A 67 -26.64 13.15 -3.71
CA LYS A 67 -26.61 14.58 -3.40
C LYS A 67 -25.29 15.18 -3.89
#